data_AF-A0A2S1ETU2-F1
#
_entry.id   AF-A0A2S1ETU2-F1
#
_cell.length_a   1.000
_cell.length_b   1.000
_cell.length_c   1.000
_cell.angle_alpha   90.00
_cell.angle_beta   90.00
_cell.angle_gamma   90.00
#
_symmetry.space_group_name_H-M   'P 1'
#
loop_
_entity.id
_entity.type
_entity.pdbx_description
1 polymer ?
#
loop_
_entity_poly.entity_id
_entity_poly.type
_entity_poly.pdbx_seq_one_letter_code
_entity_poly.pdbx_strand_id
1 'polypeptide(L)' 'MKETISTKIIKWFYGIHGPLDEYRRNEFNRIGNNIAIFLLSINPWC' A
#
# COMPACT_ATOMS: atom_id res chain seq x y z
N MET A 1 8.06 -3.72 -15.12
CA MET A 1 7.76 -2.97 -13.88
C MET A 1 8.57 -3.59 -12.75
N LYS A 2 9.48 -2.84 -12.12
CA LYS A 2 10.29 -3.36 -10.99
C LYS A 2 9.35 -3.60 -9.82
N GLU A 3 9.11 -4.85 -9.46
CA GLU A 3 8.42 -5.19 -8.22
C GLU A 3 9.19 -4.54 -7.06
N THR A 4 8.57 -3.55 -6.44
CA THR A 4 9.15 -2.87 -5.29
C THR A 4 9.21 -3.85 -4.14
N ILE A 5 10.25 -3.81 -3.30
CA ILE A 5 10.38 -4.71 -2.14
C ILE A 5 9.10 -4.70 -1.28
N SER A 6 8.41 -3.57 -1.22
CA SER A 6 7.08 -3.40 -0.62
C SER A 6 6.01 -4.33 -1.18
N THR A 7 5.93 -4.55 -2.51
CA THR A 7 4.96 -5.48 -3.09
C THR A 7 5.27 -6.92 -2.70
N LYS A 8 6.55 -7.27 -2.58
CA LYS A 8 6.99 -8.59 -2.11
C LYS A 8 6.62 -8.84 -0.64
N ILE A 9 6.80 -7.82 0.22
CA ILE A 9 6.41 -7.88 1.64
C ILE A 9 4.88 -8.01 1.76
N ILE A 10 4.11 -7.20 1.03
CA ILE A 10 2.64 -7.26 1.03
C ILE A 10 2.15 -8.63 0.55
N LYS A 11 2.69 -9.15 -0.56
CA LYS A 11 2.32 -10.48 -1.06
C LYS A 11 2.59 -11.58 -0.03
N TRP A 12 3.72 -11.49 0.68
CA TRP A 12 4.07 -12.44 1.74
C TRP A 12 3.14 -12.32 2.95
N PHE A 13 2.83 -11.10 3.40
CA PHE A 13 1.92 -10.87 4.52
C PHE A 13 0.49 -11.37 4.26
N TYR A 14 0.01 -11.21 3.02
CA TYR A 14 -1.35 -11.57 2.62
C TYR A 14 -1.44 -12.94 1.93
N GLY A 15 -0.35 -13.72 1.86
CA GLY A 15 -0.34 -15.04 1.22
C GLY A 15 -0.67 -15.04 -0.28
N ILE A 16 -0.46 -13.91 -0.97
CA ILE A 16 -0.82 -13.75 -2.39
C ILE A 16 0.27 -14.38 -3.27
N HIS A 17 -0.06 -15.50 -3.91
CA HIS A 17 0.83 -16.26 -4.78
C HIS A 17 0.81 -15.80 -6.27
N GLY A 18 0.66 -14.49 -6.54
CA GLY A 18 0.53 -13.96 -7.90
C GLY A 18 0.97 -12.50 -8.07
N PRO A 19 1.05 -11.96 -9.31
CA PRO A 19 1.28 -10.54 -9.54
C PRO A 19 0.20 -9.73 -8.80
N LEU A 20 0.59 -8.59 -8.23
CA LEU A 20 -0.37 -7.72 -7.57
C LEU A 20 -1.20 -7.08 -8.68
N ASP A 21 -2.41 -7.59 -8.90
CA ASP A 21 -3.31 -7.10 -9.93
C ASP A 21 -3.56 -5.59 -9.80
N GLU A 22 -3.76 -4.91 -10.92
CA GLU A 22 -3.94 -3.45 -10.99
C GLU A 22 -5.06 -2.97 -10.06
N TYR A 23 -6.13 -3.76 -9.94
CA TYR A 23 -7.25 -3.48 -9.04
C TYR A 23 -6.82 -3.42 -7.56
N ARG A 24 -6.08 -4.44 -7.08
CA ARG A 24 -5.57 -4.48 -5.70
C ARG A 24 -4.56 -3.37 -5.43
N ARG A 25 -3.75 -3.02 -6.44
CA ARG A 25 -2.78 -1.93 -6.31
C ARG A 25 -3.46 -0.59 -6.16
N ASN A 26 -4.57 -0.37 -6.88
CA ASN A 26 -5.40 0.82 -6.74
C ASN A 26 -6.06 0.87 -5.35
N GLU A 27 -6.54 -0.26 -4.85
CA GLU A 27 -7.13 -0.36 -3.51
C GLU A 27 -6.10 -0.07 -2.40
N PHE A 28 -4.90 -0.64 -2.50
CA PHE A 28 -3.79 -0.33 -1.61
C PHE A 28 -3.40 1.16 -1.65
N ASN A 29 -3.38 1.77 -2.84
CA ASN A 29 -3.12 3.20 -2.97
C ASN A 29 -4.21 4.04 -2.31
N ARG A 30 -5.49 3.67 -2.45
CA ARG A 30 -6.60 4.38 -1.80
C ARG A 30 -6.54 4.28 -0.28
N ILE A 31 -6.28 3.08 0.24
CA ILE A 31 -6.14 2.84 1.68
C ILE A 31 -4.90 3.57 2.22
N GLY A 32 -3.76 3.42 1.56
CA GLY A 32 -2.51 4.08 1.93
C GLY A 32 -2.62 5.60 1.89
N ASN A 33 -3.30 6.17 0.89
CA ASN A 33 -3.53 7.60 0.80
C ASN A 33 -4.45 8.11 1.91
N ASN A 34 -5.52 7.39 2.24
CA ASN A 34 -6.39 7.75 3.37
C ASN A 34 -5.66 7.68 4.70
N ILE A 35 -4.83 6.65 4.92
CA ILE A 35 -4.00 6.52 6.11
C ILE A 35 -2.97 7.65 6.17
N ALA A 36 -2.33 7.99 5.06
CA ALA A 36 -1.37 9.08 4.99
C ALA A 36 -2.02 10.43 5.33
N ILE A 37 -3.19 10.73 4.76
CA ILE A 37 -3.95 11.95 5.07
C ILE A 37 -4.37 11.98 6.54
N PHE A 38 -4.85 10.85 7.08
CA PHE A 38 -5.24 10.75 8.48
C PHE A 38 -4.04 10.94 9.44
N LEU A 39 -2.89 10.32 9.14
CA LEU A 39 -1.67 10.48 9.92
C LEU A 39 -1.13 11.91 9.84
N LEU A 40 -1.15 12.53 8.66
CA LEU A 40 -0.78 13.94 8.48
C LEU A 40 -1.74 14.88 9.23
N SER A 41 -3.04 14.57 9.21
CA SER A 41 -4.05 15.36 9.91
C SER A 41 -3.96 15.23 11.43
N ILE A 42 -3.49 14.09 11.95
CA ILE A 42 -3.36 13.84 13.40
C ILE A 42 -2.05 14.40 13.95
N ASN A 43 -1.03 14.61 13.12
CA ASN A 43 0.23 15.19 13.54
C ASN A 43 0.53 16.48 12.75
N PRO A 44 -0.17 17.59 13.04
CA PRO A 44 0.05 18.87 12.37
C PRO A 44 1.34 19.58 12.80
N TRP A 45 2.21 18.93 13.59
CA TRP A 45 3.48 19.48 14.07
C TRP A 45 4.66 18.87 13.32
N CYS A 46 4.74 19.20 12.03
CA CYS A 46 5.97 19.34 11.28
C CYS A 46 5.91 20.66 10.49
#